data_AF-A0A5R9GLV8-F1
#
_entry.id   AF-A0A5R9GLV8-F1
#
_cell.length_a   1.000
_cell.length_b   1.000
_cell.length_c   1.000
_cell.angle_alpha   90.00
_cell.angle_beta   90.00
_cell.angle_gamma   90.00
#
_symmetry.space_group_name_H-M   'P 1'
#
loop_
_entity.id
_entity.type
_entity.pdbx_description
1 polymer ?
#
loop_
_entity_poly.entity_id
_entity_poly.type
_entity_poly.pdbx_seq_one_letter_code
_entity_poly.pdbx_strand_id
1 'polypeptide(L)'
;MRINVVWTGNMQTPLLERQLSEDPNTEAALQAMGQISSPEEVANLAAFLASDEASAMKGSAVIYRSGRNARLWQRVKGDLIRSKPP
;
A
#
# COMPACT_ATOMS: atom_id res chain seq x y z
N MET A 1 -15.49 10.80 18.80
CA MET A 1 -15.33 9.82 17.71
C MET A 1 -14.34 10.38 16.70
N ARG A 2 -13.27 9.64 16.36
CA ARG A 2 -12.28 10.00 15.33
C ARG A 2 -12.46 9.07 14.14
N ILE A 3 -12.32 9.60 12.92
CA ILE A 3 -12.43 8.83 11.68
C ILE A 3 -11.18 9.12 10.89
N ASN A 4 -10.47 8.07 10.48
CA ASN A 4 -9.30 8.12 9.61
C ASN A 4 -9.44 7.02 8.57
N VAL A 5 -8.74 7.17 7.45
CA VAL A 5 -8.72 6.19 6.36
C VAL A 5 -7.30 5.66 6.21
N VAL A 6 -7.16 4.34 6.11
CA VAL A 6 -5.89 3.68 5.80
C VAL A 6 -5.96 3.20 4.36
N TRP A 7 -5.12 3.75 3.49
CA TRP A 7 -4.94 3.24 2.14
C TRP A 7 -3.72 2.34 2.08
N THR A 8 -3.94 1.05 1.88
CA THR A 8 -2.90 0.03 1.84
C THR A 8 -2.48 -0.28 0.41
N GLY A 9 -1.20 -0.64 0.23
CA GLY A 9 -0.75 -1.36 -0.95
C GLY A 9 -1.09 -2.86 -0.89
N ASN A 10 -0.36 -3.67 -1.67
CA ASN A 10 -0.47 -5.13 -1.65
C ASN A 10 -0.16 -5.67 -0.25
N MET A 11 -1.05 -6.48 0.30
CA MET A 11 -0.95 -7.09 1.61
C MET A 11 -1.27 -8.58 1.53
N GLN A 12 -0.55 -9.41 2.29
CA GLN A 12 -0.80 -10.85 2.37
C GLN A 12 -2.20 -11.08 2.94
N THR A 13 -3.13 -11.44 2.07
CA THR A 13 -4.52 -11.70 2.43
C THR A 13 -4.98 -12.94 1.69
N PRO A 14 -5.97 -13.68 2.21
CA PRO A 14 -6.57 -14.80 1.48
C PRO A 14 -7.09 -14.39 0.09
N LEU A 15 -7.53 -13.14 -0.05
CA LEU A 15 -7.94 -12.58 -1.35
C LEU A 15 -6.77 -12.47 -2.33
N LEU A 16 -5.62 -11.95 -1.88
CA LEU A 16 -4.42 -11.84 -2.71
C LEU A 16 -3.89 -13.23 -3.09
N GLU A 17 -3.85 -14.17 -2.14
CA GLU A 17 -3.43 -15.55 -2.39
C GLU A 17 -4.30 -16.23 -3.44
N ARG A 18 -5.63 -16.08 -3.34
CA ARG A 18 -6.56 -16.57 -4.35
C ARG A 18 -6.28 -15.95 -5.72
N GLN A 19 -6.13 -14.62 -5.79
CA GLN A 19 -5.86 -13.92 -7.04
C GLN A 19 -4.56 -14.42 -7.70
N LEU A 20 -3.52 -14.67 -6.91
CA LEU A 20 -2.24 -15.18 -7.40
C LEU A 20 -2.33 -16.65 -7.88
N SER A 21 -3.19 -17.45 -7.26
CA SER A 21 -3.41 -18.86 -7.66
C SER A 21 -4.18 -19.00 -8.98
N GLU A 22 -4.98 -17.99 -9.32
CA GLU A 22 -5.76 -17.93 -10.57
C GLU A 22 -4.95 -17.26 -11.71
N ASP A 23 -3.78 -16.67 -11.40
CA ASP A 23 -2.94 -15.98 -12.38
C ASP A 23 -2.09 -16.99 -13.20
N PRO A 24 -2.15 -16.96 -14.55
CA PRO A 24 -1.35 -17.84 -15.39
C PRO A 24 0.16 -17.60 -15.29
N ASN A 25 0.60 -16.47 -14.71
CA ASN A 25 2.01 -16.15 -14.48
C ASN A 25 2.21 -15.46 -13.12
N THR A 26 2.03 -16.23 -12.04
CA THR A 26 2.19 -15.80 -10.65
C THR A 26 3.53 -15.10 -10.38
N GLU A 27 4.63 -15.57 -10.96
CA GLU A 27 5.97 -14.99 -10.73
C GLU A 27 6.07 -13.57 -11.29
N ALA A 28 5.57 -13.34 -12.51
CA ALA A 28 5.52 -11.99 -13.08
C ALA A 28 4.59 -11.07 -12.27
N ALA A 29 3.46 -11.59 -11.80
CA ALA A 29 2.52 -10.85 -10.95
C ALA A 29 3.17 -10.44 -9.63
N LEU A 30 3.87 -11.34 -8.94
CA LEU A 30 4.61 -11.05 -7.71
C LEU A 30 5.72 -10.02 -7.93
N GLN A 31 6.48 -10.14 -9.02
CA GLN A 31 7.52 -9.17 -9.37
C GLN A 31 6.94 -7.78 -9.62
N ALA A 32 5.81 -7.68 -10.32
CA ALA A 32 5.11 -6.42 -10.57
C ALA A 32 4.53 -5.81 -9.29
N MET A 33 4.04 -6.66 -8.37
CA MET A 33 3.50 -6.23 -7.08
C MET A 33 4.58 -5.72 -6.11
N GLY A 34 5.84 -6.10 -6.31
CA GLY A 34 6.96 -5.69 -5.47
C GLY A 34 6.87 -6.29 -4.07
N GLN A 35 7.23 -5.50 -3.05
CA GLN A 35 7.15 -5.99 -1.67
C GLN A 35 5.70 -5.95 -1.17
N ILE A 36 5.22 -7.09 -0.69
CA ILE A 36 3.91 -7.29 -0.08
C ILE A 36 4.05 -7.03 1.43
N SER A 37 3.11 -6.26 1.98
CA SER A 37 3.03 -5.99 3.42
C SER A 37 2.37 -7.16 4.19
N SER A 38 2.71 -7.29 5.46
CA SER A 38 2.02 -8.23 6.34
C SER A 38 0.75 -7.60 6.93
N PRO A 39 -0.27 -8.41 7.29
CA PRO A 39 -1.47 -7.92 7.99
C PRO A 39 -1.15 -7.21 9.30
N GLU A 40 -0.13 -7.67 10.02
CA GLU A 40 0.28 -7.13 11.31
C GLU A 40 0.81 -5.70 11.17
N GLU A 41 1.51 -5.37 10.08
CA GLU A 41 1.96 -4.00 9.83
C GLU A 41 0.78 -3.03 9.69
N VAL A 42 -0.26 -3.43 8.97
CA VAL A 42 -1.49 -2.63 8.79
C VAL A 42 -2.30 -2.58 10.09
N ALA A 43 -2.39 -3.68 10.82
CA ALA A 43 -3.08 -3.75 12.10
C ALA A 43 -2.42 -2.84 13.15
N ASN A 44 -1.08 -2.80 13.20
CA ASN A 44 -0.34 -1.91 14.09
C ASN A 44 -0.60 -0.43 13.77
N LEU A 45 -0.66 -0.08 12.47
CA LEU A 45 -1.03 1.27 12.07
C LEU A 45 -2.48 1.61 12.47
N ALA A 46 -3.42 0.68 12.27
CA ALA A 46 -4.79 0.87 12.69
C ALA A 46 -4.90 1.03 14.22
N ALA A 47 -4.14 0.23 14.98
CA ALA A 47 -4.07 0.33 16.43
C ALA A 47 -3.54 1.70 16.88
N PHE A 48 -2.46 2.19 16.26
CA PHE A 48 -1.95 3.55 16.49
C PHE A 48 -3.00 4.63 16.18
N LEU A 49 -3.70 4.52 15.06
CA LEU A 49 -4.74 5.50 14.71
C LEU A 49 -5.92 5.45 15.69
N ALA A 50 -6.21 4.29 16.28
CA ALA A 50 -7.24 4.11 17.29
C ALA A 50 -6.79 4.54 18.70
N SER A 51 -5.48 4.61 18.96
CA SER A 51 -4.93 4.93 20.28
C SER A 51 -4.93 6.43 20.59
N ASP A 52 -4.66 6.79 21.84
CA ASP A 52 -4.68 8.19 22.32
C ASP A 52 -3.49 9.01 21.79
N GLU A 53 -2.41 8.33 21.40
CA GLU A 53 -1.24 8.93 20.76
C GLU A 53 -1.61 9.63 19.43
N ALA A 54 -2.64 9.14 18.72
CA ALA A 54 -3.16 9.76 17.51
C ALA A 54 -4.35 10.72 17.76
N SER A 55 -4.52 11.25 18.99
CA SER A 55 -5.65 12.11 19.37
C SER A 55 -5.84 13.34 18.48
N ALA A 56 -4.76 13.87 17.91
CA ALA A 56 -4.79 15.01 16.99
C ALA A 56 -5.21 14.63 15.55
N MET A 57 -5.12 13.35 15.15
CA MET A 57 -5.44 12.91 13.79
C MET A 57 -6.94 12.69 13.61
N LYS A 58 -7.56 13.56 12.81
CA LYS A 58 -9.00 13.55 12.52
C LYS A 58 -9.22 13.78 11.03
N GLY A 59 -9.97 12.90 10.37
CA GLY A 59 -10.27 12.99 8.95
C GLY A 59 -9.03 12.77 8.06
N SER A 60 -7.98 12.14 8.58
CA SER A 60 -6.74 11.95 7.84
C SER A 60 -6.81 10.72 6.94
N ALA A 61 -6.24 10.84 5.73
CA ALA A 61 -5.97 9.71 4.85
C ALA A 61 -4.49 9.32 4.98
N VAL A 62 -4.23 8.15 5.54
CA VAL A 62 -2.88 7.62 5.74
C VAL A 62 -2.58 6.63 4.62
N ILE A 63 -1.56 6.94 3.82
CA ILE A 63 -1.11 6.08 2.74
C ILE A 63 0.00 5.19 3.29
N TYR A 64 -0.32 3.92 3.51
CA TYR A 64 0.64 2.91 3.92
C TYR A 64 1.05 2.06 2.73
N ARG A 65 2.35 2.06 2.43
CA ARG A 65 2.92 1.22 1.40
C ARG A 65 4.34 0.80 1.74
N SER A 66 4.62 -0.47 1.59
CA SER A 66 5.94 -1.05 1.78
C SER A 66 7.04 -0.38 0.90
N GLY A 67 8.21 -0.16 1.50
CA GLY A 67 9.21 0.85 1.11
C GLY A 67 9.95 0.68 -0.22
N ARG A 68 9.93 -0.49 -0.88
CA ARG A 68 10.53 -0.65 -2.23
C ARG A 68 9.61 -0.17 -3.35
N ASN A 69 8.32 -0.15 -3.07
CA ASN A 69 7.28 0.20 -3.99
C ASN A 69 7.22 1.74 -4.16
N ALA A 70 7.53 2.51 -3.10
CA ALA A 70 7.68 3.99 -3.09
C ALA A 70 8.51 4.50 -4.27
N ARG A 71 9.67 3.85 -4.50
CA ARG A 71 10.61 4.22 -5.55
C ARG A 71 10.10 3.93 -6.96
N LEU A 72 9.35 2.84 -7.16
CA LEU A 72 8.82 2.48 -8.48
C LEU A 72 7.79 3.52 -8.96
N TRP A 73 6.90 3.98 -8.08
CA TRP A 73 5.94 5.04 -8.41
C TRP A 73 6.60 6.40 -8.58
N GLN A 74 7.67 6.73 -7.85
CA GLN A 74 8.43 7.96 -8.11
C GLN A 74 9.14 7.91 -9.48
N ARG A 75 9.70 6.74 -9.84
CA ARG A 75 10.30 6.52 -11.16
C ARG A 75 9.25 6.61 -12.26
N VAL A 76 8.16 5.86 -12.15
CA VAL A 76 7.05 5.86 -13.11
C VAL A 76 6.42 7.25 -13.21
N LYS A 77 6.18 7.97 -12.10
CA LYS A 77 5.75 9.39 -12.17
C LYS A 77 6.78 10.27 -12.85
N GLY A 78 8.06 10.11 -12.53
CA GLY A 78 9.13 10.88 -13.16
C GLY A 78 9.18 10.67 -14.67
N ASP A 79 9.01 9.43 -15.11
CA ASP A 79 8.99 9.06 -16.53
C ASP A 79 7.69 9.54 -17.21
N LEU A 80 6.54 9.43 -16.54
CA LEU A 80 5.26 9.98 -17.03
C LEU A 80 5.28 11.51 -17.15
N ILE A 81 5.86 12.22 -16.18
CA ILE A 81 6.00 13.68 -16.23
C ILE A 81 6.93 14.10 -17.37
N ARG A 82 8.03 13.37 -17.58
CA ARG A 82 8.98 13.63 -18.67
C ARG A 82 8.44 13.26 -20.06
N SER A 83 7.48 12.35 -20.14
CA SER A 83 6.87 11.90 -21.39
C SER A 83 5.77 12.81 -21.94
N LYS A 84 5.26 13.76 -21.13
CA LYS A 84 4.31 14.76 -21.64
C LYS A 84 5.06 15.85 -22.41
N PRO A 85 4.62 16.21 -23.63
CA PRO A 85 5.17 17.37 -24.31
C PRO A 85 4.91 18.64 -23.47
N PRO A 86 5.76 19.68 -23.62
CA PRO A 86 5.67 20.92 -22.85
C PRO A 86 4.33 21.63 -23.01
#